data_AF-A0A929RQ77-F1
#
_entry.id   AF-A0A929RQ77-F1
#
_cell.length_a   1.000
_cell.length_b   1.000
_cell.length_c   1.000
_cell.angle_alpha   90.00
_cell.angle_beta   90.00
_cell.angle_gamma   90.00
#
_symmetry.space_group_name_H-M   'P 1'
#
loop_
_entity.id
_entity.type
_entity.pdbx_description
1 polymer ?
#
loop_
_entity_poly.entity_id
_entity_poly.type
_entity_poly.pdbx_seq_one_letter_code
_entity_poly.pdbx_strand_id
1 'polypeptide(L)'
;MHILSSGQASGIEDRHTLHTVVDSSIEWSGRIVDMVEDRVVVVEGEQPVVRQYTRHPGAVAVVAMRGEVGCEEVLLERQYRHPVRASLWEIPAGLLDIPGEDPLVAAERELAEETDLKAG
;
A
#
# COMPACT_ATOMS: atom_id res chain seq x y z
N MET A 1 2.58 -25.40 7.23
CA MET A 1 2.53 -24.57 8.45
C MET A 1 3.80 -24.82 9.23
N HIS A 2 4.68 -23.82 9.35
CA HIS A 2 5.93 -23.93 10.08
C HIS A 2 5.86 -23.09 11.34
N ILE A 3 6.13 -23.70 12.50
CA ILE A 3 6.35 -22.97 13.76
C ILE A 3 7.84 -22.69 13.85
N LEU A 4 8.20 -21.42 13.90
CA LEU A 4 9.60 -20.97 13.94
C LEU A 4 10.06 -20.86 15.39
N SER A 5 11.30 -21.28 15.66
CA SER A 5 11.97 -20.99 16.94
C SER A 5 12.34 -19.50 17.03
N SER A 6 12.62 -19.01 18.24
CA SER A 6 13.06 -17.62 18.47
C SER A 6 14.31 -17.24 17.66
N GLY A 7 15.24 -18.17 17.43
CA GLY A 7 16.43 -17.95 16.61
C GLY A 7 16.16 -17.95 15.09
N GLN A 8 15.04 -18.53 14.64
CA GLN A 8 14.63 -18.48 13.23
C GLN A 8 13.80 -17.23 12.93
N ALA A 9 13.14 -16.66 13.94
CA ALA A 9 12.34 -15.44 13.80
C ALA A 9 13.18 -14.22 13.42
N SER A 10 14.43 -14.14 13.89
CA SER A 10 15.34 -13.03 13.57
C SER A 10 15.83 -13.01 12.11
N GLY A 11 15.58 -14.09 11.35
CA GLY A 11 15.91 -14.19 9.93
C GLY A 11 14.70 -14.08 9.00
N ILE A 12 13.52 -13.69 9.52
CA ILE A 12 12.33 -13.46 8.70
C ILE A 12 12.50 -12.13 7.99
N GLU A 13 12.57 -12.19 6.66
CA GLU A 13 12.62 -11.04 5.78
C GLU A 13 11.72 -11.31 4.57
N ASP A 14 11.20 -10.23 4.00
CA ASP A 14 10.53 -10.31 2.71
C ASP A 14 11.56 -10.54 1.61
N ARG A 15 11.25 -11.47 0.71
CA ARG A 15 12.07 -11.75 -0.47
C ARG A 15 11.26 -11.45 -1.71
N HIS A 16 11.75 -10.52 -2.49
CA HIS A 16 11.16 -10.17 -3.77
C HIS A 16 11.69 -11.13 -4.83
N THR A 17 10.86 -12.06 -5.26
CA THR A 17 11.17 -12.99 -6.34
C THR A 17 10.45 -12.55 -7.61
N LEU A 18 11.21 -12.40 -8.70
CA LEU A 18 10.62 -12.12 -10.01
C LEU A 18 10.09 -13.42 -10.59
N HIS A 19 8.85 -13.38 -11.07
CA HIS A 19 8.21 -14.49 -11.78
C HIS A 19 7.80 -14.03 -13.17
N THR A 20 7.91 -14.91 -14.16
CA THR A 20 7.55 -14.59 -15.55
C THR A 20 6.03 -14.52 -15.67
N VAL A 21 5.52 -13.38 -16.13
CA VAL A 21 4.13 -13.20 -16.57
C VAL A 21 4.08 -13.50 -18.07
N VAL A 22 3.32 -14.51 -18.47
CA VAL A 22 3.23 -14.96 -19.88
C VAL A 22 2.06 -14.34 -20.61
N ASP A 23 1.06 -13.86 -19.88
CA ASP A 23 -0.15 -13.22 -20.41
C ASP A 23 -0.75 -12.33 -19.31
N SER A 24 -1.34 -11.21 -19.72
CA SER A 24 -1.92 -10.21 -18.80
C SER A 24 -3.12 -9.53 -19.45
N SER A 25 -4.23 -9.47 -18.74
CA SER A 25 -5.47 -8.82 -19.19
C SER A 25 -6.12 -8.00 -18.08
N ILE A 26 -6.83 -6.95 -18.48
CA ILE A 26 -7.69 -6.17 -17.58
C ILE A 26 -9.11 -6.71 -17.76
N GLU A 27 -9.59 -7.46 -16.78
CA GLU A 27 -10.93 -8.04 -16.80
C GLU A 27 -12.01 -6.99 -16.51
N TRP A 28 -11.65 -5.97 -15.73
CA TRP A 28 -12.50 -4.82 -15.47
C TRP A 28 -11.65 -3.59 -15.15
N SER A 29 -12.05 -2.43 -15.67
CA SER A 29 -11.41 -1.15 -15.37
C SER A 29 -12.36 -0.24 -14.62
N GLY A 30 -11.89 0.24 -13.48
CA GLY A 30 -12.62 1.11 -12.57
C GLY A 30 -12.12 2.54 -12.57
N ARG A 31 -12.69 3.36 -11.67
CA ARG A 31 -12.27 4.76 -11.52
C ARG A 31 -10.90 4.90 -10.84
N ILE A 32 -10.63 4.07 -9.83
CA ILE A 32 -9.40 4.14 -9.02
C ILE A 32 -8.55 2.88 -9.19
N VAL A 33 -9.21 1.73 -9.37
CA VAL A 33 -8.54 0.43 -9.45
C VAL A 33 -9.02 -0.35 -10.65
N ASP A 34 -8.13 -1.18 -11.19
CA ASP A 34 -8.44 -2.19 -12.19
C ASP A 34 -8.44 -3.59 -11.57
N MET A 35 -9.22 -4.51 -12.12
CA MET A 35 -9.08 -5.95 -11.89
C MET A 35 -8.23 -6.54 -13.00
N VAL A 36 -7.07 -7.07 -12.64
CA VAL A 36 -6.09 -7.64 -13.57
C VAL A 36 -6.08 -9.15 -13.40
N GLU A 37 -6.01 -9.87 -14.51
CA GLU A 37 -5.68 -11.30 -14.56
C GLU A 37 -4.32 -11.49 -15.22
N ASP A 38 -3.37 -12.08 -14.47
CA ASP A 38 -2.07 -12.47 -15.00
C ASP A 38 -1.96 -14.00 -15.03
N ARG A 39 -1.35 -14.54 -16.10
CA ARG A 39 -0.85 -15.92 -16.14
C ARG A 39 0.63 -15.92 -15.79
N VAL A 40 0.99 -16.56 -14.68
CA VAL A 40 2.34 -16.45 -14.09
C VAL A 40 2.99 -17.83 -13.96
N VAL A 41 4.25 -17.96 -14.36
CA VAL A 41 5.08 -19.14 -14.08
C VAL A 41 5.72 -18.98 -12.71
N VAL A 42 5.11 -19.61 -11.70
CA VAL A 42 5.58 -19.53 -10.31
C VAL A 42 6.74 -20.49 -10.04
N VAL A 43 6.68 -21.68 -10.63
CA VAL A 43 7.75 -22.70 -10.57
C VAL A 43 8.28 -22.91 -11.97
N GLU A 44 9.60 -22.80 -12.14
CA GLU A 44 10.25 -22.97 -13.43
C GLU A 44 9.98 -24.37 -14.01
N GLY A 45 9.54 -24.42 -15.27
CA GLY A 45 9.19 -25.66 -15.96
C GLY A 45 7.75 -26.15 -15.71
N GLU A 46 6.99 -25.52 -14.81
CA GLU A 46 5.57 -25.83 -14.61
C GLU A 46 4.66 -24.97 -15.49
N GLN A 47 3.41 -25.41 -15.61
CA GLN A 47 2.39 -24.67 -16.36
C GLN A 47 2.05 -23.35 -15.65
N PRO A 48 1.78 -22.26 -16.40
CA PRO A 48 1.36 -21.00 -15.80
C PRO A 48 0.08 -21.15 -14.98
N VAL A 49 0.01 -20.40 -13.88
CA VAL A 49 -1.17 -20.31 -13.02
C VAL A 49 -1.81 -18.93 -13.13
N VAL A 50 -3.13 -18.88 -13.01
CA VAL A 50 -3.89 -17.62 -13.05
C VAL A 50 -3.80 -16.91 -11.70
N ARG A 51 -3.60 -15.59 -11.73
CA ARG A 51 -3.63 -14.69 -10.58
C ARG A 51 -4.50 -13.48 -10.90
N GLN A 52 -5.58 -13.32 -10.15
CA GLN A 52 -6.43 -12.14 -10.22
C GLN A 52 -6.11 -11.22 -9.03
N TYR A 53 -5.94 -9.92 -9.31
CA TYR A 53 -5.63 -8.93 -8.29
C TYR A 53 -6.10 -7.54 -8.68
N THR A 54 -6.24 -6.69 -7.67
CA THR A 54 -6.57 -5.28 -7.85
C THR A 54 -5.28 -4.50 -8.13
N ARG A 55 -5.19 -3.85 -9.29
CA ARG A 55 -4.13 -2.88 -9.58
C ARG A 55 -4.56 -1.50 -9.07
N HIS A 56 -3.86 -1.02 -8.06
CA HIS A 56 -4.05 0.28 -7.43
C HIS A 56 -2.90 1.22 -7.82
N PRO A 57 -3.11 2.53 -8.00
CA PRO A 57 -2.05 3.49 -8.33
C PRO A 57 -0.95 3.64 -7.24
N GLY A 58 -1.08 2.91 -6.12
CA GLY A 58 -0.33 3.18 -4.89
C GLY A 58 -0.94 4.32 -4.07
N ALA A 59 -0.41 4.52 -2.87
CA ALA A 59 -0.81 5.56 -1.93
C ALA A 59 0.36 5.88 -1.00
N VAL A 60 0.28 7.04 -0.37
CA VAL A 60 1.17 7.48 0.71
C VAL A 60 0.35 7.62 1.99
N ALA A 61 0.99 7.41 3.13
CA ALA A 61 0.40 7.63 4.44
C ALA A 61 1.41 8.34 5.34
N VAL A 62 0.93 9.31 6.12
CA VAL A 62 1.79 10.24 6.86
C VAL A 62 1.51 10.12 8.36
N VAL A 63 2.49 9.62 9.11
CA VAL A 63 2.45 9.69 10.58
C VAL A 63 3.04 11.02 11.02
N ALA A 64 2.19 12.05 11.07
CA ALA A 64 2.59 13.37 11.57
C ALA A 64 2.64 13.35 13.11
N MET A 65 3.83 13.60 13.65
CA MET A 65 4.10 13.59 15.09
C MET A 65 4.55 14.95 15.59
N ARG A 66 4.22 15.28 16.84
CA ARG A 66 4.76 16.45 17.56
C ARG A 66 5.05 16.13 19.02
N GLY A 67 5.85 16.96 19.67
CA GLY A 67 6.19 16.81 21.08
C GLY A 67 7.64 16.40 21.29
N GLU A 68 7.96 15.99 22.51
CA GLU A 68 9.30 15.54 22.88
C GLU A 68 9.45 14.04 22.65
N VAL A 69 10.71 13.58 22.52
CA VAL A 69 11.02 12.16 22.32
C VAL A 69 10.50 11.34 23.52
N GLY A 70 9.66 10.34 23.23
CA GLY A 70 8.99 9.50 24.22
C GLY A 70 7.65 10.05 24.74
N CYS A 71 7.24 11.22 24.27
CA CYS A 71 5.96 11.88 24.58
C CYS A 71 5.28 12.40 23.31
N GLU A 72 5.42 11.69 22.19
CA GLU A 72 4.90 12.12 20.89
C GLU A 72 3.37 12.03 20.84
N GLU A 73 2.74 13.09 20.33
CA GLU A 73 1.36 13.10 19.91
C GLU A 73 1.29 12.82 18.40
N VAL A 74 0.35 11.96 17.99
CA VAL A 74 0.11 11.62 16.58
C VAL A 74 -1.16 12.31 16.10
N LEU A 75 -1.09 12.95 14.93
CA LEU A 75 -2.27 13.51 14.26
C LEU A 75 -3.13 12.38 13.68
N LEU A 76 -4.42 12.45 13.96
CA LEU A 76 -5.43 11.56 13.38
C LEU A 76 -6.59 12.38 12.83
N GLU A 77 -7.19 11.86 11.76
CA GLU A 77 -8.44 12.37 11.21
C GLU A 77 -9.56 11.33 11.33
N ARG A 78 -10.81 11.81 11.24
CA ARG A 78 -12.00 10.96 11.30
C ARG A 78 -12.76 10.99 9.99
N GLN A 79 -12.57 9.94 9.18
CA GLN A 79 -13.15 9.86 7.84
C GLN A 79 -14.15 8.70 7.72
N TYR A 80 -15.25 8.90 6.98
CA TYR A 80 -16.17 7.81 6.65
C TYR A 80 -15.63 6.95 5.51
N ARG A 81 -15.43 5.66 5.77
CA ARG A 81 -15.02 4.65 4.78
C ARG A 81 -16.21 3.78 4.39
N HIS A 82 -16.74 4.02 3.19
CA HIS A 82 -17.88 3.27 2.66
C HIS A 82 -17.68 1.73 2.61
N PRO A 83 -16.50 1.18 2.24
CA PRO A 83 -16.29 -0.28 2.18
C PRO A 83 -16.59 -1.02 3.49
N VAL A 84 -16.33 -0.37 4.63
CA VAL A 84 -16.62 -0.91 5.97
C VAL A 84 -17.80 -0.21 6.67
N ARG A 85 -18.41 0.78 6.01
CA ARG A 85 -19.58 1.54 6.47
C ARG A 85 -19.39 2.19 7.85
N ALA A 86 -18.20 2.70 8.14
CA ALA A 86 -17.87 3.29 9.43
C ALA A 86 -16.99 4.54 9.29
N SER A 87 -17.07 5.43 10.29
CA SER A 87 -16.09 6.51 10.44
C SER A 87 -14.88 6.00 11.21
N LEU A 88 -13.72 5.93 10.55
CA LEU A 88 -12.49 5.38 11.11
C LEU A 88 -11.56 6.51 11.55
N TRP A 89 -10.80 6.25 12.61
CA TRP A 89 -9.64 7.09 12.94
C TRP A 89 -8.50 6.62 12.05
N GLU A 90 -7.92 7.55 11.30
CA GLU A 90 -6.89 7.27 10.31
C GLU A 90 -5.77 8.31 10.42
N ILE A 91 -4.59 7.94 9.93
CA ILE A 91 -3.54 8.93 9.64
C ILE A 91 -3.82 9.56 8.27
N PRO A 92 -3.37 10.80 8.01
CA PRO A 92 -3.49 11.41 6.69
C PRO A 92 -2.87 10.51 5.62
N ALA A 93 -3.57 10.35 4.50
CA ALA A 93 -3.15 9.44 3.44
C ALA A 93 -3.84 9.78 2.12
N GLY A 94 -3.10 9.70 1.01
CA GLY A 94 -3.64 9.97 -0.31
C GLY A 94 -3.04 9.14 -1.42
N LEU A 95 -3.64 9.24 -2.61
CA LEU A 95 -3.30 8.41 -3.75
C LEU A 95 -2.05 8.92 -4.47
N LEU A 96 -1.29 8.00 -5.07
CA LEU A 96 -0.24 8.33 -6.05
C LEU A 96 -0.84 8.39 -7.45
N ASP A 97 -1.82 9.27 -7.65
CA ASP A 97 -2.58 9.37 -8.90
C ASP A 97 -1.95 10.30 -9.95
N ILE A 98 -0.91 11.05 -9.58
CA ILE A 98 -0.09 11.86 -10.48
C ILE A 98 1.07 11.01 -11.05
N PRO A 99 1.12 10.75 -12.37
CA PRO A 99 2.14 9.88 -12.95
C PRO A 99 3.57 10.40 -12.72
N GLY A 100 4.38 9.58 -12.05
CA GLY A 100 5.78 9.88 -11.77
C GLY A 100 6.01 10.88 -10.63
N GLU A 101 4.99 11.22 -9.85
CA GLU A 101 5.15 12.01 -8.62
C GLU A 101 6.04 11.26 -7.62
N ASP A 102 6.97 11.99 -7.00
CA ASP A 102 7.81 11.45 -5.93
C ASP A 102 6.92 11.18 -4.70
N PRO A 103 6.97 9.99 -4.07
CA PRO A 103 6.13 9.67 -2.92
C PRO A 103 6.28 10.63 -1.74
N LEU A 104 7.45 11.23 -1.52
CA LEU A 104 7.63 12.24 -0.49
C LEU A 104 6.84 13.52 -0.81
N VAL A 105 6.89 13.95 -2.07
CA VAL A 105 6.13 15.13 -2.54
C VAL A 105 4.62 14.89 -2.41
N ALA A 106 4.14 13.70 -2.78
CA ALA A 106 2.76 13.31 -2.57
C ALA A 106 2.38 13.36 -1.08
N ALA A 107 3.23 12.83 -0.20
CA ALA A 107 2.98 12.82 1.24
C ALA A 107 2.89 14.25 1.83
N GLU A 108 3.78 15.15 1.42
CA GLU A 108 3.74 16.56 1.83
C GLU A 108 2.48 17.28 1.35
N ARG A 109 2.07 17.03 0.11
CA ARG A 109 0.84 17.57 -0.50
C ARG A 109 -0.40 17.09 0.25
N GLU A 110 -0.55 15.79 0.46
CA GLU A 110 -1.72 15.20 1.12
C GLU A 110 -1.82 15.65 2.59
N LEU A 111 -0.69 15.73 3.31
CA LEU A 111 -0.69 16.28 4.67
C LEU A 111 -1.22 17.72 4.69
N ALA A 112 -0.80 18.55 3.73
CA ALA A 112 -1.26 19.93 3.64
C ALA A 112 -2.75 20.02 3.26
N GLU A 113 -3.22 19.20 2.33
CA GLU A 113 -4.61 19.21 1.85
C GLU A 113 -5.61 18.72 2.90
N GLU A 114 -5.28 17.66 3.65
CA GLU A 114 -6.20 17.06 4.63
C GLU A 114 -6.18 17.76 5.99
N THR A 115 -5.07 18.42 6.34
CA THR A 115 -4.84 18.89 7.73
C THR A 115 -4.43 20.35 7.87
N ASP A 116 -4.17 21.05 6.76
CA ASP A 116 -3.59 22.40 6.73
C ASP A 116 -2.21 22.51 7.43
N LEU A 117 -1.49 21.39 7.58
CA LEU A 117 -0.18 21.33 8.24
C LEU A 117 0.98 21.10 7.26
N LYS A 118 2.20 21.36 7.75
CA LYS A 118 3.46 21.06 7.06
C LYS A 118 4.43 20.40 8.03
N ALA A 119 5.16 19.39 7.57
CA ALA A 119 6.26 18.79 8.30
C ALA A 119 7.55 19.60 8.07
N GLY A 120 8.42 19.70 9.08
CA GLY A 120 9.67 20.48 9.03
C GLY A 120 10.59 20.24 10.22
#